data_AF-A0A2S2N9P1-F1
#
_entry.id   AF-A0A2S2N9P1-F1
#
_cell.length_a   1.000
_cell.length_b   1.000
_cell.length_c   1.000
_cell.angle_alpha   90.00
_cell.angle_beta   90.00
_cell.angle_gamma   90.00
#
_symmetry.space_group_name_H-M   'P 1'
#
loop_
_entity.id
_entity.type
_entity.pdbx_description
1 polymer ?
#
loop_
_entity_poly.entity_id
_entity_poly.type
_entity_poly.pdbx_seq_one_letter_code
_entity_poly.pdbx_strand_id
1 'polypeptide(L)'
;WHSTFDMLDRTISLKSFIQNMSGNDLKLKKYCLNNFEWKQIETISEVLLPVKICTKKLQSEQLTLSDFYGAWITCKIQIQKITNSFAQKFIRNMNIREIHIMNNNAFISAIFMDPRYKITLTEEQSMTAINHLTNIWIHMKNLEKEHEELTMGDINTYNLSESEVSCNSKSGDEIEEFLKSN
;
A
#
# COMPACT_ATOMS: atom_id res chain seq x y z
N TRP A 1 9.12 0.07 -10.22
CA TRP A 1 7.66 0.31 -10.32
C TRP A 1 7.30 1.56 -11.12
N HIS A 2 8.24 2.45 -11.48
CA HIS A 2 7.98 3.67 -12.26
C HIS A 2 8.93 3.81 -13.48
N SER A 3 9.49 2.70 -13.96
CA SER A 3 10.48 2.67 -15.04
C SER A 3 9.96 3.22 -16.36
N THR A 4 8.68 3.01 -16.69
CA THR A 4 8.06 3.57 -17.89
C THR A 4 8.09 5.10 -17.88
N PHE A 5 7.78 5.72 -16.74
CA PHE A 5 7.91 7.17 -16.61
C PHE A 5 9.36 7.60 -16.80
N ASP A 6 10.31 6.97 -16.09
CA ASP A 6 11.73 7.36 -16.15
C ASP A 6 12.30 7.24 -17.55
N MET A 7 11.89 6.20 -18.30
CA MET A 7 12.25 6.03 -19.70
C MET A 7 11.70 7.17 -20.58
N LEU A 8 10.42 7.51 -20.44
CA LEU A 8 9.80 8.58 -21.23
C LEU A 8 10.39 9.94 -20.89
N ASP A 9 10.58 10.24 -19.61
CA ASP A 9 11.22 11.47 -19.13
C ASP A 9 12.65 11.59 -19.69
N ARG A 10 13.42 10.50 -19.65
CA ARG A 10 14.75 10.48 -20.27
C ARG A 10 14.70 10.68 -21.78
N THR A 11 13.74 10.05 -22.46
CA THR A 11 13.53 10.18 -23.90
C THR A 11 13.20 11.63 -24.29
N ILE A 12 12.32 12.30 -23.53
CA ILE A 12 12.00 13.72 -23.71
C ILE A 12 13.24 14.58 -23.48
N SER A 13 14.02 14.32 -22.42
CA SER A 13 15.25 15.09 -22.14
C SER A 13 16.31 14.99 -23.25
N LEU A 14 16.31 13.88 -24.00
CA LEU A 14 17.22 13.61 -25.10
C LEU A 14 16.62 13.93 -26.49
N LYS A 15 15.46 14.58 -26.55
CA LYS A 15 14.70 14.84 -27.80
C LYS A 15 15.57 15.45 -28.91
N SER A 16 16.32 16.52 -28.60
CA SER A 16 17.19 17.20 -29.57
C SER A 16 18.31 16.30 -30.09
N PHE A 17 18.92 15.51 -29.20
CA PHE A 17 19.96 14.53 -29.55
C PHE A 17 19.39 13.42 -30.45
N ILE A 18 18.23 12.88 -30.10
CA ILE A 18 17.56 11.82 -30.87
C ILE A 18 17.21 12.34 -32.27
N GLN A 19 16.64 13.54 -32.37
CA GLN A 19 16.30 14.17 -33.66
C GLN A 19 17.54 14.42 -34.54
N ASN A 20 18.64 14.88 -33.94
CA ASN A 20 19.90 15.08 -34.66
C ASN A 20 20.45 13.74 -35.20
N MET A 21 20.54 12.73 -34.34
CA MET A 21 21.05 11.41 -34.73
C MET A 21 20.18 10.73 -35.79
N SER A 22 18.85 10.75 -35.63
CA SER A 22 17.94 10.14 -36.60
C SER A 22 17.88 10.90 -37.94
N GLY A 23 18.19 12.20 -37.93
CA GLY A 23 18.27 13.02 -39.14
C GLY A 23 19.54 12.78 -39.95
N ASN A 24 20.65 12.44 -39.28
CA ASN A 24 21.97 12.32 -39.90
C ASN A 24 22.41 10.87 -40.18
N ASP A 25 21.82 9.86 -39.51
CA ASP A 25 22.14 8.44 -39.74
C ASP A 25 20.99 7.71 -40.48
N LEU A 26 21.29 7.20 -41.68
CA LEU A 26 20.36 6.44 -42.52
C LEU A 26 19.80 5.18 -41.82
N LYS A 27 20.56 4.54 -40.94
CA LYS A 27 20.10 3.35 -40.17
C LYS A 27 19.11 3.72 -39.08
N LEU A 28 19.24 4.94 -38.52
CA LEU A 28 18.43 5.43 -37.41
C LEU A 28 17.20 6.23 -37.87
N LYS A 29 17.12 6.60 -39.15
CA LYS A 29 16.00 7.35 -39.73
C LYS A 29 14.62 6.72 -39.46
N LYS A 30 14.54 5.38 -39.37
CA LYS A 30 13.30 4.67 -39.01
C LYS A 30 12.79 4.92 -37.59
N TYR A 31 13.63 5.45 -36.70
CA TYR A 31 13.28 5.85 -35.34
C TYR A 31 13.04 7.35 -35.20
N CYS A 32 13.04 8.10 -36.31
CA CYS A 32 12.76 9.53 -36.30
C CYS A 32 11.28 9.75 -35.97
N LEU A 33 11.01 10.18 -34.74
CA LEU A 33 9.66 10.52 -34.31
C LEU A 33 9.24 11.88 -34.88
N ASN A 34 8.02 11.96 -35.36
CA ASN A 34 7.41 13.20 -35.81
C ASN A 34 6.89 14.03 -34.62
N ASN A 35 6.48 15.27 -34.89
CA ASN A 35 6.01 16.19 -33.84
C ASN A 35 4.76 15.68 -33.10
N PHE A 36 3.89 14.93 -33.78
CA PHE A 36 2.70 14.36 -33.17
C PHE A 36 3.06 13.23 -32.20
N GLU A 37 4.00 12.35 -32.56
CA GLU A 37 4.52 11.29 -31.69
C GLU A 37 5.21 11.84 -30.45
N TRP A 38 6.04 12.89 -30.61
CA TRP A 38 6.65 13.59 -29.48
C TRP A 38 5.61 14.17 -28.53
N LYS A 39 4.56 14.81 -29.07
CA LYS A 39 3.46 15.35 -28.27
C LYS A 39 2.71 14.25 -27.53
N GLN A 40 2.53 13.08 -28.13
CA GLN A 40 1.92 11.92 -27.45
C GLN A 40 2.79 11.43 -26.29
N ILE A 41 4.11 11.35 -26.48
CA ILE A 41 5.06 10.97 -25.41
C ILE A 41 4.98 11.95 -24.24
N GLU A 42 4.98 13.26 -24.52
CA GLU A 42 4.83 14.31 -23.51
C GLU A 42 3.49 14.16 -22.77
N THR A 43 2.40 13.95 -23.49
CA THR A 43 1.05 13.73 -22.93
C THR A 43 1.00 12.52 -21.99
N ILE A 44 1.62 11.40 -22.37
CA ILE A 44 1.68 10.20 -21.54
C ILE A 44 2.55 10.45 -20.30
N SER A 45 3.70 11.11 -20.47
CA SER A 45 4.61 11.45 -19.38
C SER A 45 3.93 12.33 -18.32
N GLU A 46 3.17 13.35 -18.76
CA GLU A 46 2.39 14.22 -17.87
C GLU A 46 1.41 13.44 -16.99
N VAL A 47 0.69 12.47 -17.57
CA VAL A 47 -0.26 11.62 -16.82
C VAL A 47 0.46 10.66 -15.88
N LEU A 48 1.62 10.14 -16.27
CA LEU A 48 2.39 9.21 -15.46
C LEU A 48 3.19 9.87 -14.33
N LEU A 49 3.41 11.18 -14.37
CA LEU A 49 4.13 11.91 -13.31
C LEU A 49 3.43 11.78 -11.93
N PRO A 50 2.13 12.11 -11.79
CA PRO A 50 1.37 11.84 -10.56
C PRO A 50 1.46 10.38 -10.11
N VAL A 51 1.43 9.45 -11.05
CA VAL A 51 1.50 8.00 -10.78
C VAL A 51 2.86 7.61 -10.20
N LYS A 52 3.96 8.15 -10.74
CA LYS A 52 5.30 7.93 -10.19
C LYS A 52 5.42 8.46 -8.77
N ILE A 53 4.93 9.67 -8.53
CA ILE A 53 4.94 10.29 -7.19
C ILE A 53 4.14 9.43 -6.21
N CYS A 54 2.93 9.01 -6.61
CA CYS A 54 2.08 8.13 -5.82
C CYS A 54 2.79 6.81 -5.51
N THR A 55 3.29 6.12 -6.54
CA THR A 55 3.97 4.84 -6.41
C THR A 55 5.16 4.91 -5.45
N LYS A 56 5.95 5.99 -5.49
CA LYS A 56 7.04 6.20 -4.52
C LYS A 56 6.52 6.34 -3.09
N LYS A 57 5.40 7.05 -2.86
CA LYS A 57 4.77 7.13 -1.53
C LYS A 57 4.30 5.76 -1.05
N LEU A 58 3.75 4.95 -1.97
CA LEU A 58 3.28 3.60 -1.65
C LEU A 58 4.42 2.60 -1.35
N GLN A 59 5.67 2.99 -1.58
CA GLN A 59 6.86 2.20 -1.23
C GLN A 59 7.45 2.59 0.13
N SER A 60 6.79 3.49 0.88
CA SER A 60 7.19 3.82 2.24
C SER A 60 7.11 2.59 3.15
N GLU A 61 8.12 2.38 3.99
CA GLU A 61 8.16 1.27 4.95
C GLU A 61 6.99 1.34 5.95
N GLN A 62 6.66 2.56 6.41
CA GLN A 62 5.57 2.80 7.36
C GLN A 62 4.30 3.29 6.65
N LEU A 63 3.85 2.55 5.62
CA LEU A 63 2.63 2.90 4.91
C LEU A 63 1.39 2.40 5.67
N THR A 64 0.61 3.32 6.23
CA THR A 64 -0.71 3.00 6.78
C THR A 64 -1.76 2.88 5.67
N LEU A 65 -2.84 2.14 5.91
CA LEU A 65 -3.94 1.98 4.95
C LEU A 65 -4.60 3.32 4.60
N SER A 66 -4.71 4.23 5.57
CA SER A 66 -5.27 5.56 5.36
C SER A 66 -4.32 6.47 4.57
N ASP A 67 -3.00 6.41 4.82
CA ASP A 67 -2.03 7.16 4.03
C ASP A 67 -1.92 6.64 2.59
N PHE A 68 -2.06 5.32 2.38
CA PHE A 68 -2.27 4.74 1.05
C PHE A 68 -3.47 5.38 0.36
N TYR A 69 -4.62 5.45 1.03
CA TYR A 69 -5.85 6.00 0.46
C TYR A 69 -5.70 7.49 0.13
N GLY A 70 -5.04 8.25 1.01
CA GLY A 70 -4.67 9.64 0.77
C GLY A 70 -3.79 9.84 -0.47
N ALA A 71 -2.76 9.02 -0.64
CA ALA A 71 -1.90 9.04 -1.81
C ALA A 71 -2.67 8.67 -3.09
N TRP A 72 -3.55 7.67 -3.01
CA TRP A 72 -4.41 7.23 -4.11
C TRP A 72 -5.36 8.33 -4.59
N ILE A 73 -6.13 8.95 -3.68
CA ILE A 73 -7.02 10.07 -4.01
C ILE A 73 -6.24 11.24 -4.59
N THR A 74 -5.12 11.61 -3.98
CA THR A 74 -4.29 12.73 -4.46
C THR A 74 -3.83 12.49 -5.89
N CYS A 75 -3.37 11.27 -6.20
CA CYS A 75 -2.97 10.87 -7.55
C CYS A 75 -4.14 10.99 -8.53
N LYS A 76 -5.31 10.45 -8.17
CA LYS A 76 -6.53 10.51 -8.99
C LYS A 76 -6.96 11.95 -9.29
N ILE A 77 -6.95 12.82 -8.29
CA ILE A 77 -7.27 14.26 -8.43
C ILE A 77 -6.26 14.95 -9.35
N GLN A 78 -4.96 14.66 -9.20
CA GLN A 78 -3.93 15.24 -10.06
C GLN A 78 -4.11 14.85 -11.52
N ILE A 79 -4.44 13.59 -11.80
CA ILE A 79 -4.70 13.12 -13.18
C ILE A 79 -6.00 13.71 -13.72
N GLN A 80 -7.03 13.90 -12.90
CA GLN A 80 -8.29 14.54 -13.29
C GLN A 80 -8.11 15.98 -13.78
N LYS A 81 -7.08 16.69 -13.32
CA LYS A 81 -6.74 18.04 -13.81
C LYS A 81 -6.21 18.04 -15.24
N ILE A 82 -5.76 16.89 -15.75
CA ILE A 82 -5.16 16.76 -17.08
C ILE A 82 -6.27 16.44 -18.10
N THR A 83 -6.50 17.37 -19.04
CA THR A 83 -7.59 17.30 -20.02
C THR A 83 -7.15 16.62 -21.32
N ASN A 84 -6.87 15.31 -21.26
CA ASN A 84 -6.60 14.52 -22.47
C ASN A 84 -7.27 13.13 -22.42
N SER A 85 -7.42 12.50 -23.60
CA SER A 85 -8.13 11.21 -23.73
C SER A 85 -7.42 10.07 -23.01
N PHE A 86 -6.09 10.14 -22.86
CA PHE A 86 -5.31 9.15 -22.12
C PHE A 86 -5.58 9.25 -20.61
N ALA A 87 -5.59 10.46 -20.04
CA ALA A 87 -5.94 10.73 -18.66
C ALA A 87 -7.34 10.21 -18.32
N GLN A 88 -8.33 10.46 -19.18
CA GLN A 88 -9.70 9.96 -18.99
C GLN A 88 -9.74 8.42 -18.94
N LYS A 89 -9.06 7.74 -19.87
CA LYS A 89 -8.95 6.27 -19.84
C LYS A 89 -8.22 5.77 -18.59
N PHE A 90 -7.19 6.50 -18.16
CA PHE A 90 -6.42 6.16 -16.96
C PHE A 90 -7.28 6.26 -15.70
N ILE A 91 -8.01 7.35 -15.52
CA ILE A 91 -8.94 7.56 -14.40
C ILE A 91 -10.02 6.48 -14.39
N ARG A 92 -10.56 6.10 -15.56
CA ARG A 92 -11.53 5.01 -15.66
C ARG A 92 -10.97 3.71 -15.08
N ASN A 93 -9.73 3.35 -15.45
CA ASN A 93 -9.07 2.16 -14.91
C ASN A 93 -8.78 2.29 -13.41
N MET A 94 -8.38 3.48 -12.93
CA MET A 94 -8.23 3.73 -11.50
C MET A 94 -9.56 3.51 -10.75
N ASN A 95 -10.68 4.05 -11.24
CA ASN A 95 -11.98 3.85 -10.60
C ASN A 95 -12.39 2.37 -10.56
N ILE A 96 -12.16 1.61 -11.63
CA ILE A 96 -12.41 0.16 -11.64
C ILE A 96 -11.58 -0.53 -10.56
N ARG A 97 -10.30 -0.17 -10.44
CA ARG A 97 -9.42 -0.73 -9.40
C ARG A 97 -9.85 -0.31 -8.00
N GLU A 98 -10.29 0.93 -7.82
CA GLU A 98 -10.76 1.47 -6.54
C GLU A 98 -11.95 0.68 -6.00
N ILE A 99 -12.91 0.27 -6.83
CA ILE A 99 -14.02 -0.60 -6.41
C ILE A 99 -13.51 -1.88 -5.74
N HIS A 100 -12.45 -2.49 -6.29
CA HIS A 100 -11.88 -3.71 -5.73
C HIS A 100 -11.10 -3.46 -4.44
N ILE A 101 -10.38 -2.35 -4.35
CA ILE A 101 -9.66 -1.94 -3.13
C ILE A 101 -10.65 -1.67 -2.00
N MET A 102 -11.76 -0.98 -2.31
CA MET A 102 -12.82 -0.66 -1.36
C MET A 102 -13.67 -1.90 -0.98
N ASN A 103 -13.56 -3.02 -1.70
CA ASN A 103 -14.20 -4.29 -1.33
C ASN A 103 -13.36 -5.08 -0.31
N ASN A 104 -12.85 -4.40 0.71
CA ASN A 104 -12.08 -5.01 1.79
C ASN A 104 -12.48 -4.36 3.12
N ASN A 105 -13.05 -5.17 4.02
CA ASN A 105 -13.58 -4.67 5.29
C ASN A 105 -12.50 -4.04 6.18
N ALA A 106 -11.29 -4.63 6.23
CA ALA A 106 -10.19 -4.05 7.01
C ALA A 106 -9.76 -2.69 6.45
N PHE A 107 -9.75 -2.55 5.13
CA PHE A 107 -9.45 -1.29 4.46
C PHE A 107 -10.51 -0.22 4.73
N ILE A 108 -11.80 -0.55 4.57
CA ILE A 108 -12.90 0.38 4.86
C ILE A 108 -12.88 0.77 6.35
N SER A 109 -12.65 -0.18 7.26
CA SER A 109 -12.53 0.09 8.69
C SER A 109 -11.35 1.01 9.02
N ALA A 110 -10.20 0.85 8.36
CA ALA A 110 -9.07 1.76 8.54
C ALA A 110 -9.39 3.18 8.06
N ILE A 111 -10.06 3.33 6.92
CA ILE A 111 -10.54 4.63 6.43
C ILE A 111 -11.55 5.25 7.39
N PHE A 112 -12.48 4.44 7.92
CA PHE A 112 -13.51 4.90 8.85
C PHE A 112 -12.91 5.45 10.15
N MET A 113 -11.81 4.84 10.63
CA MET A 113 -11.09 5.31 11.81
C MET A 113 -10.26 6.59 11.57
N ASP A 114 -9.97 6.93 10.31
CA ASP A 114 -9.24 8.15 9.97
C ASP A 114 -10.23 9.30 9.67
N PRO A 115 -10.33 10.33 10.54
CA PRO A 115 -11.26 11.44 10.34
C PRO A 115 -11.05 12.19 9.02
N ARG A 116 -9.81 12.19 8.48
CA ARG A 116 -9.46 12.88 7.23
C ARG A 116 -10.20 12.28 6.04
N TYR A 117 -10.46 10.98 6.08
CA TYR A 117 -11.01 10.22 4.95
C TYR A 117 -12.37 9.61 5.24
N LYS A 118 -12.80 9.52 6.51
CA LYS A 118 -14.14 9.05 6.87
C LYS A 118 -15.25 9.73 6.08
N ILE A 119 -15.11 11.02 5.76
CA ILE A 119 -16.08 11.81 4.98
C ILE A 119 -16.28 11.30 3.54
N THR A 120 -15.39 10.45 3.02
CA THR A 120 -15.48 9.91 1.66
C THR A 120 -16.23 8.58 1.61
N LEU A 121 -16.55 7.99 2.77
CA LEU A 121 -17.29 6.74 2.86
C LEU A 121 -18.80 6.97 2.73
N THR A 122 -19.49 6.02 2.11
CA THR A 122 -20.95 5.97 2.15
C THR A 122 -21.45 5.51 3.52
N GLU A 123 -22.74 5.70 3.78
CA GLU A 123 -23.38 5.20 5.01
C GLU A 123 -23.30 3.67 5.10
N GLU A 124 -23.52 2.97 3.99
CA GLU A 124 -23.38 1.51 3.89
C GLU A 124 -21.94 1.03 4.19
N GLN A 125 -20.94 1.71 3.64
CA GLN A 125 -19.53 1.42 3.93
C GLN A 125 -19.20 1.69 5.40
N SER A 126 -19.74 2.76 5.97
CA SER A 126 -19.57 3.09 7.38
C SER A 126 -20.17 2.01 8.28
N MET A 127 -21.37 1.51 7.95
CA MET A 127 -22.00 0.42 8.67
C MET A 127 -21.18 -0.87 8.58
N THR A 128 -20.67 -1.18 7.38
CA THR A 128 -19.79 -2.33 7.14
C THR A 128 -18.53 -2.25 8.00
N ALA A 129 -17.92 -1.07 8.08
CA ALA A 129 -16.75 -0.82 8.93
C ALA A 129 -17.04 -1.02 10.42
N ILE A 130 -18.17 -0.49 10.92
CA ILE A 130 -18.58 -0.63 12.32
C ILE A 130 -18.79 -2.10 12.67
N ASN A 131 -19.51 -2.83 11.83
CA ASN A 131 -19.75 -4.27 12.03
C ASN A 131 -18.43 -5.05 12.05
N HIS A 132 -17.52 -4.75 11.13
CA HIS A 132 -16.22 -5.42 11.07
C HIS A 132 -15.37 -5.14 12.32
N LEU A 133 -15.28 -3.87 12.76
CA LEU A 133 -14.55 -3.48 13.97
C LEU A 133 -15.15 -4.10 15.24
N THR A 134 -16.47 -4.17 15.33
CA THR A 134 -17.18 -4.81 16.45
C THR A 134 -16.84 -6.29 16.52
N ASN A 135 -16.88 -6.99 15.38
CA ASN A 135 -16.53 -8.41 15.31
C ASN A 135 -15.06 -8.67 15.71
N ILE A 136 -14.13 -7.82 15.26
CA ILE A 136 -12.72 -7.90 15.67
C ILE A 136 -12.60 -7.72 17.19
N TRP A 137 -13.28 -6.72 17.76
CA TRP A 137 -13.23 -6.46 19.19
C TRP A 137 -13.79 -7.63 20.01
N ILE A 138 -14.93 -8.20 19.61
CA ILE A 138 -15.49 -9.39 20.25
C ILE A 138 -14.50 -10.56 20.18
N HIS A 139 -13.88 -10.77 19.02
CA HIS A 139 -12.90 -11.83 18.83
C HIS A 139 -11.68 -11.66 19.73
N MET A 140 -11.12 -10.44 19.81
CA MET A 140 -10.01 -10.13 20.72
C MET A 140 -10.39 -10.39 22.20
N LYS A 141 -11.60 -10.03 22.61
CA LYS A 141 -12.09 -10.27 23.97
C LYS A 141 -12.26 -11.74 24.30
N ASN A 142 -12.62 -12.56 23.33
CA ASN A 142 -12.71 -14.01 23.52
C ASN A 142 -11.31 -14.63 23.66
N LEU A 143 -10.34 -14.20 22.85
CA LEU A 143 -8.95 -14.66 22.95
C LEU A 143 -8.31 -14.31 24.30
N GLU A 144 -8.60 -13.13 24.85
CA GLU A 144 -8.16 -12.75 26.20
C GLU A 144 -8.70 -13.72 27.27
N LYS A 145 -9.98 -14.09 27.20
CA LYS A 145 -10.60 -15.05 28.13
C LYS A 145 -10.00 -16.45 28.02
N GLU A 146 -9.79 -16.94 26.80
CA GLU A 146 -9.16 -18.24 26.56
C GLU A 146 -7.74 -18.29 27.15
N HIS A 147 -6.98 -17.20 27.04
CA HIS A 147 -5.64 -17.10 27.62
C HIS A 147 -5.67 -17.05 29.17
N GLU A 148 -6.64 -16.37 29.77
CA GLU A 148 -6.87 -16.35 31.22
C GLU A 148 -7.28 -17.74 31.77
N GLU A 149 -8.11 -18.48 31.04
CA GLU A 149 -8.53 -19.84 31.42
C GLU A 149 -7.37 -20.85 31.32
N LEU A 150 -6.51 -20.74 30.30
CA LEU A 150 -5.31 -21.58 30.16
C LEU A 150 -4.28 -21.32 31.27
N THR A 151 -4.03 -20.04 31.59
CA THR A 151 -3.09 -19.67 32.66
C THR A 151 -3.57 -20.06 34.06
N MET A 152 -4.88 -20.10 34.30
CA MET A 152 -5.48 -20.61 35.56
C MET A 152 -5.55 -22.15 35.63
N GLY A 153 -5.61 -22.84 34.48
CA GLY A 153 -5.55 -24.30 34.39
C GLY A 153 -4.16 -24.86 34.78
N ASP A 154 -3.09 -24.15 34.41
CA ASP A 154 -1.73 -24.55 34.77
C ASP A 154 -1.48 -24.39 36.28
N ILE A 155 -1.96 -23.32 36.93
CA ILE A 155 -1.76 -23.11 38.39
C ILE A 155 -2.43 -24.21 39.24
N ASN A 156 -3.57 -24.74 38.81
CA ASN A 156 -4.26 -25.81 39.52
C ASN A 156 -3.61 -27.20 39.35
N THR A 157 -2.69 -27.35 38.41
CA THR A 157 -1.96 -28.62 38.21
C THR A 157 -0.74 -28.73 39.13
N TYR A 158 -0.24 -27.61 39.69
CA TYR A 158 0.89 -27.62 40.63
C TYR A 158 0.48 -27.73 42.11
N ASN A 159 -0.81 -27.65 42.45
CA ASN A 159 -1.28 -27.69 43.84
C ASN A 159 -1.79 -29.06 44.31
N LEU A 160 -1.57 -30.14 43.54
CA LEU A 160 -1.86 -31.52 43.95
C LEU A 160 -0.61 -32.40 43.99
N SER A 161 0.47 -31.91 44.59
CA SER A 161 1.55 -32.76 45.13
C SER A 161 2.45 -31.97 46.08
N GLU A 162 2.02 -31.83 47.34
CA GLU A 162 2.98 -31.57 48.41
C GLU A 162 3.80 -32.85 48.65
N SER A 163 5.03 -32.85 48.14
CA SER A 163 6.14 -33.53 48.79
C SER A 163 7.44 -32.83 48.41
N GLU A 164 8.06 -32.26 49.44
CA GLU A 164 9.32 -31.50 49.48
C GLU A 164 10.37 -31.92 48.45
N VAL A 165 10.74 -31.04 47.50
CA VAL A 165 12.11 -30.97 46.97
C VAL A 165 12.46 -29.53 46.56
N SER A 166 13.41 -28.97 47.31
CA SER A 166 14.38 -27.90 46.97
C SER A 166 14.19 -27.14 45.65
N CYS A 167 13.89 -25.86 45.78
CA CYS A 167 13.99 -24.83 44.75
C CYS A 167 15.40 -24.75 44.13
N ASN A 168 15.49 -25.02 42.82
CA ASN A 168 16.55 -24.48 41.98
C ASN A 168 16.02 -24.29 40.55
N SER A 169 15.27 -23.21 40.34
CA SER A 169 14.76 -22.79 39.03
C SER A 169 15.93 -22.32 38.15
N LYS A 170 16.45 -23.21 37.32
CA LYS A 170 17.18 -22.84 36.10
C LYS A 170 16.26 -23.11 34.91
N SER A 171 15.30 -22.24 34.65
CA SER A 171 14.74 -22.12 33.30
C SER A 171 15.52 -21.00 32.62
N GLY A 172 16.55 -21.37 31.87
CA GLY A 172 17.13 -20.45 30.90
C GLY A 172 16.09 -20.22 29.82
N ASP A 173 15.71 -18.97 29.60
CA ASP A 173 14.89 -18.57 28.46
C ASP A 173 15.66 -18.90 27.18
N GLU A 174 15.10 -19.76 26.32
CA GLU A 174 15.71 -20.17 25.03
C GLU A 174 16.08 -18.95 24.15
N ILE A 175 15.37 -17.83 24.34
CA ILE A 175 15.63 -16.56 23.65
C ILE A 175 16.92 -15.91 24.19
N GLU A 176 17.21 -16.03 25.47
CA GLU A 176 18.42 -15.48 26.08
C GLU A 176 19.67 -16.30 25.70
N GLU A 177 19.55 -17.62 25.56
CA GLU A 177 20.62 -18.46 25.02
C GLU A 177 20.91 -18.16 23.55
N PHE A 178 19.88 -17.90 22.74
CA PHE A 178 20.06 -17.51 21.34
C PHE A 178 20.82 -16.17 21.21
N LEU A 179 20.46 -15.17 22.03
CA LEU A 179 21.12 -13.86 22.01
C LEU A 179 22.56 -13.87 22.52
N LYS A 180 22.94 -14.84 23.36
CA LYS A 180 24.33 -15.00 23.84
C LYS A 180 25.23 -15.75 22.85
N SER A 181 24.64 -16.35 21.81
CA SER A 181 25.36 -17.20 20.83
C SER A 181 25.81 -16.49 19.55
N ASN A 182 25.58 -15.17 19.43
CA ASN A 182 26.13 -14.29 18.38
C ASN A 182 26.92 -13.13 19.00
#